data_AF-A0A7S3CVM1-F1
#
_entry.id   AF-A0A7S3CVM1-F1
#
_cell.length_a   1.000
_cell.length_b   1.000
_cell.length_c   1.000
_cell.angle_alpha   90.00
_cell.angle_beta   90.00
_cell.angle_gamma   90.00
#
_symmetry.space_group_name_H-M   'P 1'
#
loop_
_entity.id
_entity.type
_entity.pdbx_description
1 polymer ?
#
loop_
_entity_poly.entity_id
_entity_poly.type
_entity_poly.pdbx_seq_one_letter_code
_entity_poly.pdbx_strand_id
1 'polypeptide(L)'
;MVKLDSPAVKFWFFAFAYIGRLALVYVAKIIDEKTPNMKYTDTDYDVFSDAATHVYNGNSPYSRHTYRYTPLAAYICVLNNLIHPLAGKIVFCTLDILMGIFMWSLIESQNRSTKYTIFYVAFWIYNPVTVGMSTRGSNDNIITMLVFATLYFLLKKRYVTSGIVYGLSVHFKIYPIIYSLPIYLFIDCDREAITRSKNPASILQ
;
A
#
# COMPACT_ATOMS: atom_id res chain seq x y z
N MET A 1 20.52 -26.94 1.37
CA MET A 1 19.70 -26.21 0.38
C MET A 1 18.50 -25.64 1.13
N VAL A 2 18.48 -24.34 1.42
CA VAL A 2 17.38 -23.71 2.19
C VAL A 2 16.10 -23.80 1.36
N LYS A 3 15.03 -24.40 1.90
CA LYS A 3 13.70 -24.35 1.26
C LYS A 3 13.23 -22.90 1.30
N LEU A 4 13.24 -22.24 0.14
CA LEU A 4 12.80 -20.85 -0.04
C LEU A 4 11.33 -20.62 0.37
N ASP A 5 10.57 -21.70 0.54
CA ASP A 5 9.19 -21.77 1.03
C ASP A 5 9.02 -21.70 2.55
N SER A 6 10.10 -21.69 3.34
CA SER A 6 9.92 -21.69 4.80
C SER A 6 9.30 -20.37 5.30
N PRO A 7 8.35 -20.42 6.26
CA PRO A 7 7.79 -19.22 6.88
C PRO A 7 8.87 -18.29 7.46
N ALA A 8 9.98 -18.87 7.95
CA ALA A 8 11.12 -18.13 8.45
C ALA A 8 11.81 -17.29 7.37
N VAL A 9 12.00 -17.83 6.15
CA VAL A 9 12.59 -17.07 5.03
C VAL A 9 11.72 -15.89 4.66
N LYS A 10 10.39 -16.09 4.55
CA LYS A 10 9.44 -15.00 4.26
C LYS A 10 9.47 -13.92 5.34
N PHE A 11 9.50 -14.31 6.62
CA PHE A 11 9.62 -13.39 7.73
C PHE A 11 10.90 -12.54 7.65
N TRP A 12 12.07 -13.18 7.55
CA TRP A 12 13.35 -12.47 7.49
C TRP A 12 13.49 -11.61 6.23
N PHE A 13 12.91 -12.04 5.11
CA PHE A 13 12.84 -11.27 3.87
C PHE A 13 12.12 -9.93 4.07
N PHE A 14 10.93 -9.92 4.69
CA PHE A 14 10.22 -8.66 4.93
C PHE A 14 10.82 -7.88 6.10
N ALA A 15 11.35 -8.55 7.12
CA ALA A 15 12.02 -7.90 8.24
C ALA A 15 13.25 -7.11 7.79
N PHE A 16 14.10 -7.69 6.93
CA PHE A 16 15.27 -7.01 6.38
C PHE A 16 14.86 -5.79 5.54
N ALA A 17 13.85 -5.94 4.68
CA ALA A 17 13.30 -4.83 3.89
C ALA A 17 12.74 -3.69 4.77
N TYR A 18 12.10 -4.02 5.89
CA TYR A 18 11.52 -3.05 6.81
C TYR A 18 12.61 -2.32 7.61
N ILE A 19 13.57 -3.06 8.18
CA ILE A 19 14.70 -2.48 8.91
C ILE A 19 15.48 -1.52 8.01
N GLY A 20 15.72 -1.89 6.75
CA GLY A 20 16.37 -1.02 5.77
C GLY A 20 15.62 0.29 5.55
N ARG A 21 14.28 0.25 5.47
CA ARG A 21 13.45 1.46 5.37
C ARG A 21 13.51 2.32 6.62
N LEU A 22 13.46 1.72 7.81
CA LEU A 22 13.56 2.47 9.07
C LEU A 22 14.92 3.16 9.20
N ALA A 23 16.01 2.48 8.85
CA ALA A 23 17.34 3.06 8.80
C ALA A 23 17.39 4.23 7.81
N LEU A 24 16.80 4.08 6.62
CA LEU A 24 16.74 5.15 5.62
C LEU A 24 15.86 6.33 6.04
N VAL A 25 14.76 6.12 6.77
CA VAL A 25 13.97 7.21 7.35
C VAL A 25 14.80 8.02 8.33
N TYR A 26 15.65 7.36 9.13
CA TYR A 26 16.57 8.06 10.03
C TYR A 26 17.69 8.79 9.28
N VAL A 27 18.28 8.16 8.27
CA VAL A 27 19.27 8.82 7.39
C VAL A 27 18.66 10.02 6.67
N ALA A 28 17.42 9.91 6.20
CA ALA A 28 16.68 11.01 5.58
C ALA A 28 16.55 12.21 6.51
N LYS A 29 16.23 11.97 7.80
CA LYS A 29 16.23 13.04 8.81
C LYS A 29 17.59 13.75 8.89
N ILE A 30 18.68 13.00 8.97
CA ILE A 30 20.04 13.59 9.03
C ILE A 30 20.35 14.40 7.77
N ILE A 31 19.94 13.92 6.59
CA ILE A 31 20.11 14.65 5.32
C ILE A 31 19.34 15.95 5.39
N ASP A 32 18.05 15.92 5.72
CA ASP A 32 17.19 17.11 5.78
C ASP A 32 17.71 18.18 6.76
N GLU A 33 18.27 17.74 7.90
CA GLU A 33 18.88 18.64 8.90
C GLU A 33 20.17 19.29 8.39
N LYS A 34 20.96 18.60 7.56
CA LYS A 34 22.23 19.10 7.02
C LYS A 34 22.08 19.87 5.72
N THR A 35 21.04 19.59 4.92
CA THR A 35 20.81 20.20 3.60
C THR A 35 19.42 20.82 3.51
N PRO A 36 19.15 21.94 4.22
CA PRO A 36 17.81 22.54 4.29
C PRO A 36 17.26 22.99 2.92
N ASN A 37 18.12 23.33 1.95
CA ASN A 37 17.73 23.73 0.60
C ASN A 37 17.49 22.55 -0.36
N MET A 38 17.87 21.33 0.03
CA MET A 38 17.71 20.12 -0.77
C MET A 38 17.33 18.96 0.15
N LYS A 39 16.03 18.91 0.47
CA LYS A 39 15.48 17.87 1.35
C LYS A 39 15.37 16.53 0.63
N TYR A 40 15.66 15.47 1.35
CA TYR A 40 15.24 14.11 1.02
C TYR A 40 13.73 13.98 1.13
N THR A 41 13.14 14.52 2.21
CA THR A 41 11.69 14.46 2.45
C THR A 41 10.89 15.03 1.30
N ASP A 42 9.81 14.35 0.96
CA ASP A 42 8.85 14.82 -0.03
C ASP A 42 8.18 16.11 0.45
N THR A 43 8.07 17.11 -0.42
CA THR A 43 7.37 18.36 -0.11
C THR A 43 5.92 18.11 0.30
N ASP A 44 5.28 17.08 -0.27
CA ASP A 44 3.91 16.71 0.07
C ASP A 44 3.81 16.17 1.51
N TYR A 45 4.87 15.52 2.03
CA TYR A 45 4.88 15.05 3.42
C TYR A 45 4.86 16.21 4.43
N ASP A 46 5.58 17.29 4.12
CA ASP A 46 5.56 18.51 4.94
C ASP A 46 4.14 19.11 4.93
N VAL A 47 3.48 19.15 3.77
CA VAL A 47 2.08 19.60 3.63
C VAL A 47 1.12 18.79 4.51
N PHE A 48 1.27 17.46 4.53
CA PHE A 48 0.43 16.59 5.37
C PHE A 48 0.70 16.78 6.85
N SER A 49 1.96 16.96 7.23
CA SER A 49 2.39 17.15 8.61
C SER A 49 1.92 18.48 9.17
N ASP A 50 2.00 19.56 8.38
CA ASP A 50 1.46 20.87 8.76
C ASP A 50 -0.06 20.81 8.95
N ALA A 51 -0.78 20.20 8.01
CA ALA A 51 -2.22 20.01 8.13
C ALA A 51 -2.60 19.14 9.32
N ALA A 52 -1.78 18.14 9.66
CA ALA A 52 -1.97 17.32 10.85
C ALA A 52 -1.85 18.12 12.15
N THR A 53 -1.02 19.17 12.18
CA THR A 53 -0.94 20.10 13.32
C THR A 53 -2.23 20.89 13.48
N HIS A 54 -2.88 21.30 12.39
CA HIS A 54 -4.22 21.91 12.47
C HIS A 54 -5.24 20.92 13.05
N VAL A 55 -5.26 19.68 12.56
CA VAL A 55 -6.14 18.62 13.06
C VAL A 55 -5.92 18.32 14.54
N TYR A 56 -4.65 18.22 14.97
CA TYR A 56 -4.28 18.00 16.37
C TYR A 56 -4.83 19.10 17.29
N ASN A 57 -4.85 20.34 16.82
CA ASN A 57 -5.41 21.49 17.54
C ASN A 57 -6.95 21.63 17.41
N GLY A 58 -7.65 20.62 16.88
CA GLY A 58 -9.11 20.62 16.72
C GLY A 58 -9.61 21.39 15.50
N ASN A 59 -8.73 21.83 14.60
CA ASN A 59 -9.09 22.56 13.39
C ASN A 59 -9.21 21.62 12.17
N SER A 60 -9.73 22.15 11.08
CA SER A 60 -9.79 21.42 9.80
C SER A 60 -8.39 21.27 9.19
N PRO A 61 -8.05 20.13 8.54
CA PRO A 61 -6.80 20.02 7.79
C PRO A 61 -6.72 21.02 6.63
N TYR A 62 -7.88 21.45 6.12
CA TYR A 62 -8.00 22.47 5.07
C TYR A 62 -7.71 23.90 5.54
N SER A 63 -7.55 24.11 6.85
CA SER A 63 -7.05 25.39 7.39
C SER A 63 -5.59 25.63 7.02
N ARG A 64 -4.85 24.58 6.64
CA ARG A 64 -3.50 24.70 6.07
C ARG A 64 -3.61 25.20 4.62
N HIS A 65 -3.03 26.36 4.35
CA HIS A 65 -3.02 26.96 3.01
C HIS A 65 -2.50 25.97 1.96
N THR A 66 -3.12 25.91 0.77
CA THR A 66 -2.80 24.95 -0.32
C THR A 66 -2.92 23.46 0.00
N TYR A 67 -3.59 23.04 1.09
CA TYR A 67 -3.91 21.64 1.31
C TYR A 67 -4.98 21.14 0.33
N ARG A 68 -4.61 20.21 -0.56
CA ARG A 68 -5.46 19.70 -1.66
C ARG A 68 -5.71 18.18 -1.62
N TYR A 69 -5.36 17.55 -0.51
CA TYR A 69 -5.36 16.10 -0.38
C TYR A 69 -6.58 15.61 0.40
N THR A 70 -6.82 14.30 0.39
CA THR A 70 -7.84 13.69 1.24
C THR A 70 -7.54 14.00 2.71
N PRO A 71 -8.54 14.33 3.56
CA PRO A 71 -8.33 14.57 4.98
C PRO A 71 -7.60 13.42 5.66
N LEU A 72 -7.87 12.19 5.20
CA LEU A 72 -7.28 10.96 5.74
C LEU A 72 -5.75 11.02 5.78
N ALA A 73 -5.10 11.67 4.81
CA ALA A 73 -3.65 11.81 4.80
C ALA A 73 -3.15 12.66 5.99
N ALA A 74 -3.82 13.79 6.28
CA ALA A 74 -3.52 14.59 7.46
C ALA A 74 -3.82 13.84 8.76
N TYR A 75 -4.95 13.12 8.83
CA TYR A 75 -5.30 12.33 10.02
C TYR A 75 -4.29 11.23 10.33
N ILE A 76 -3.73 10.55 9.32
CA ILE A 76 -2.63 9.60 9.54
C ILE A 76 -1.39 10.32 10.10
N CYS A 77 -1.07 11.49 9.56
CA CYS A 77 0.06 12.30 10.00
C CYS A 77 -0.15 12.96 11.38
N VAL A 78 -1.33 12.88 12.02
CA VAL A 78 -1.53 13.33 13.42
C VAL A 78 -0.60 12.59 14.37
N LEU A 79 -0.21 11.36 14.05
CA LEU A 79 0.80 10.60 14.78
C LEU A 79 2.15 11.32 14.90
N ASN A 80 2.46 12.24 13.99
CA ASN A 80 3.66 13.08 14.07
C ASN A 80 3.66 13.98 15.31
N ASN A 81 2.48 14.47 15.69
CA ASN A 81 2.28 15.32 16.86
C ASN A 81 2.12 14.49 18.14
N LEU A 82 1.48 13.31 18.06
CA LEU A 82 1.18 12.46 19.22
C LEU A 82 2.36 11.60 19.69
N ILE A 83 3.16 11.08 18.76
CA ILE A 83 4.17 10.05 19.06
C ILE A 83 5.58 10.57 18.79
N HIS A 84 5.87 10.92 17.54
CA HIS A 84 7.19 11.38 17.11
C HIS A 84 7.10 12.01 15.71
N PRO A 85 7.86 13.06 15.36
CA PRO A 85 7.78 13.73 14.04
C PRO A 85 7.96 12.83 12.80
N LEU A 86 8.59 11.66 12.97
CA LEU A 86 8.80 10.66 11.91
C LEU A 86 7.72 9.58 11.83
N ALA A 87 6.73 9.58 12.74
CA ALA A 87 5.76 8.49 12.88
C ALA A 87 4.96 8.23 11.59
N GLY A 88 4.57 9.28 10.87
CA GLY A 88 3.86 9.19 9.59
C GLY A 88 4.68 8.44 8.54
N LYS A 89 5.98 8.72 8.42
CA LYS A 89 6.88 7.97 7.53
C LYS A 89 6.99 6.50 7.92
N ILE A 90 6.99 6.19 9.22
CA ILE A 90 7.00 4.80 9.70
C ILE A 90 5.71 4.09 9.25
N VAL A 91 4.55 4.73 9.37
CA VAL A 91 3.28 4.18 8.86
C VAL A 91 3.38 3.92 7.36
N PHE A 92 3.91 4.88 6.59
CA PHE A 92 4.04 4.76 5.14
C PHE A 92 4.97 3.58 4.77
N CYS A 93 6.12 3.44 5.42
CA CYS A 93 7.00 2.28 5.24
C CYS A 93 6.31 0.96 5.61
N THR A 94 5.51 0.93 6.68
CA THR A 94 4.74 -0.27 7.07
C THR A 94 3.73 -0.65 5.98
N LEU A 95 3.01 0.32 5.42
CA LEU A 95 2.03 0.06 4.36
C LEU A 95 2.69 -0.44 3.07
N ASP A 96 3.89 0.03 2.75
CA ASP A 96 4.68 -0.49 1.63
C ASP A 96 5.09 -1.96 1.84
N ILE A 97 5.48 -2.35 3.06
CA ILE A 97 5.75 -3.76 3.39
C ILE A 97 4.48 -4.61 3.30
N LEU A 98 3.34 -4.11 3.81
CA LEU A 98 2.05 -4.81 3.72
C LEU A 98 1.62 -5.03 2.27
N MET A 99 1.81 -4.05 1.40
CA MET A 99 1.61 -4.20 -0.04
C MET A 99 2.47 -5.34 -0.61
N GLY A 100 3.76 -5.42 -0.23
CA GLY A 100 4.63 -6.53 -0.62
C GLY A 100 4.13 -7.90 -0.15
N ILE A 101 3.51 -7.98 1.03
CA ILE A 101 2.91 -9.22 1.56
C ILE A 101 1.67 -9.63 0.74
N PHE A 102 0.82 -8.67 0.36
CA PHE A 102 -0.30 -8.93 -0.55
C PHE A 102 0.19 -9.38 -1.93
N MET A 103 1.20 -8.70 -2.49
CA MET A 103 1.83 -9.08 -3.76
C MET A 103 2.36 -10.51 -3.71
N TRP A 104 3.09 -10.87 -2.65
CA TRP A 104 3.58 -12.24 -2.45
C TRP A 104 2.44 -13.26 -2.47
N SER A 105 1.37 -12.98 -1.71
CA SER A 105 0.23 -13.89 -1.57
C SER A 105 -0.56 -14.03 -2.88
N LEU A 106 -0.66 -12.96 -3.67
CA LEU A 106 -1.26 -12.99 -5.01
C LEU A 106 -0.43 -13.84 -5.98
N ILE A 107 0.89 -13.67 -5.98
CA ILE A 107 1.76 -14.45 -6.86
C ILE A 107 1.73 -15.94 -6.48
N GLU A 108 1.80 -16.29 -5.19
CA GLU A 108 1.66 -17.68 -4.73
C GLU A 108 0.31 -18.30 -5.10
N SER A 109 -0.75 -17.49 -5.16
CA SER A 109 -2.07 -18.01 -5.57
C SER A 109 -2.15 -18.39 -7.05
N GLN A 110 -1.27 -17.83 -7.89
CA GLN A 110 -1.27 -18.03 -9.35
C GLN A 110 -0.12 -18.93 -9.83
N ASN A 111 1.03 -18.92 -9.14
CA ASN A 111 2.21 -19.68 -9.51
C ASN A 111 2.41 -20.90 -8.61
N ARG A 112 2.68 -22.06 -9.22
CA ARG A 112 3.05 -23.29 -8.48
C ARG A 112 4.49 -23.29 -7.96
N SER A 113 5.34 -22.35 -8.37
CA SER A 113 6.77 -22.32 -8.02
C SER A 113 7.15 -21.05 -7.25
N THR A 114 7.49 -21.21 -5.97
CA THR A 114 7.86 -20.11 -5.07
C THR A 114 9.17 -19.45 -5.42
N LYS A 115 10.03 -20.12 -6.19
CA LYS A 115 11.32 -19.57 -6.62
C LYS A 115 11.15 -18.26 -7.37
N TYR A 116 10.10 -18.10 -8.17
CA TYR A 116 9.87 -16.86 -8.93
C TYR A 116 9.18 -15.78 -8.08
N THR A 117 8.40 -16.17 -7.07
CA THR A 117 7.73 -15.24 -6.15
C THR A 117 8.73 -14.34 -5.43
N ILE A 118 9.79 -14.91 -4.86
CA ILE A 118 10.79 -14.11 -4.13
C ILE A 118 11.48 -13.11 -5.07
N PHE A 119 11.76 -13.47 -6.32
CA PHE A 119 12.37 -12.56 -7.30
C PHE A 119 11.42 -11.42 -7.68
N TYR A 120 10.15 -11.70 -7.96
CA TYR A 120 9.18 -10.67 -8.33
C TYR A 120 8.89 -9.70 -7.18
N VAL A 121 8.72 -10.22 -5.96
CA VAL A 121 8.51 -9.36 -4.80
C VAL A 121 9.78 -8.60 -4.45
N ALA A 122 10.97 -9.22 -4.59
CA ALA A 122 12.24 -8.54 -4.35
C ALA A 122 12.46 -7.40 -5.33
N PHE A 123 12.13 -7.62 -6.61
CA PHE A 123 12.20 -6.59 -7.65
C PHE A 123 11.39 -5.35 -7.27
N TRP A 124 10.30 -5.49 -6.52
CA TRP A 124 9.54 -4.35 -6.05
C TRP A 124 10.04 -3.82 -4.71
N ILE A 125 10.15 -4.66 -3.68
CA ILE A 125 10.41 -4.22 -2.29
C ILE A 125 11.86 -3.76 -2.06
N TYR A 126 12.82 -4.22 -2.86
CA TYR A 126 14.23 -3.82 -2.77
C TYR A 126 14.65 -2.82 -3.85
N ASN A 127 13.72 -2.35 -4.68
CA ASN A 127 14.03 -1.33 -5.68
C ASN A 127 14.33 0.02 -5.00
N PRO A 128 15.47 0.67 -5.27
CA PRO A 128 15.80 1.96 -4.68
C PRO A 128 14.73 3.03 -4.89
N VAL A 129 14.01 2.99 -6.02
CA VAL A 129 12.93 3.95 -6.34
C VAL A 129 11.74 3.75 -5.42
N THR A 130 11.28 2.51 -5.22
CA THR A 130 10.12 2.20 -4.36
C THR A 130 10.43 2.42 -2.89
N VAL A 131 11.62 2.00 -2.46
CA VAL A 131 12.15 2.27 -1.11
C VAL A 131 12.14 3.77 -0.87
N GLY A 132 12.73 4.54 -1.78
CA GLY A 132 12.77 6.00 -1.73
C GLY A 132 11.39 6.64 -1.62
N MET A 133 10.40 6.21 -2.42
CA MET A 133 9.04 6.76 -2.32
C MET A 133 8.45 6.63 -0.91
N SER A 134 8.59 5.46 -0.28
CA SER A 134 8.06 5.23 1.07
C SER A 134 8.81 6.01 2.16
N THR A 135 10.15 6.04 2.09
CA THR A 135 11.01 6.66 3.11
C THR A 135 11.02 8.19 3.02
N ARG A 136 10.78 8.75 1.83
CA ARG A 136 10.60 10.19 1.62
C ARG A 136 9.29 10.72 2.20
N GLY A 137 8.32 9.84 2.46
CA GLY A 137 7.02 10.22 2.99
C GLY A 137 5.93 10.40 1.94
N SER A 138 6.06 9.81 0.74
CA SER A 138 4.94 9.80 -0.22
C SER A 138 3.81 8.88 0.28
N ASN A 139 2.57 9.31 0.07
CA ASN A 139 1.36 8.54 0.38
C ASN A 139 0.86 7.66 -0.79
N ASP A 140 1.60 7.59 -1.90
CA ASP A 140 1.23 6.74 -3.04
C ASP A 140 1.24 5.25 -2.69
N ASN A 141 2.11 4.86 -1.77
CA ASN A 141 2.17 3.50 -1.21
C ASN A 141 0.88 3.05 -0.50
N ILE A 142 0.12 3.98 0.07
CA ILE A 142 -1.17 3.67 0.72
C ILE A 142 -2.13 3.13 -0.33
N ILE A 143 -2.18 3.80 -1.47
CA ILE A 143 -3.14 3.46 -2.51
C ILE A 143 -2.72 2.19 -3.23
N THR A 144 -1.43 2.01 -3.51
CA THR A 144 -0.95 0.73 -4.08
C THR A 144 -1.25 -0.41 -3.12
N MET A 145 -1.02 -0.25 -1.81
CA MET A 145 -1.40 -1.23 -0.80
C MET A 145 -2.90 -1.56 -0.84
N LEU A 146 -3.77 -0.56 -0.89
CA LEU A 146 -5.23 -0.77 -0.98
C LEU A 146 -5.64 -1.49 -2.27
N VAL A 147 -5.01 -1.19 -3.41
CA VAL A 147 -5.29 -1.88 -4.68
C VAL A 147 -4.85 -3.35 -4.61
N PHE A 148 -3.65 -3.64 -4.09
CA PHE A 148 -3.19 -5.02 -3.91
C PHE A 148 -4.07 -5.80 -2.92
N ALA A 149 -4.51 -5.16 -1.83
CA ALA A 149 -5.46 -5.74 -0.89
C ALA A 149 -6.84 -6.01 -1.54
N THR A 150 -7.31 -5.07 -2.38
CA THR A 150 -8.54 -5.23 -3.16
C THR A 150 -8.48 -6.49 -4.02
N LEU A 151 -7.40 -6.64 -4.80
CA LEU A 151 -7.19 -7.80 -5.67
C LEU A 151 -7.09 -9.10 -4.86
N TYR A 152 -6.40 -9.08 -3.71
CA TYR A 152 -6.30 -10.24 -2.83
C TYR A 152 -7.67 -10.72 -2.35
N PHE A 153 -8.51 -9.81 -1.83
CA PHE A 153 -9.85 -10.17 -1.38
C PHE A 153 -10.78 -10.55 -2.53
N LEU A 154 -10.62 -9.92 -3.69
CA LEU A 154 -11.37 -10.23 -4.90
C LEU A 154 -11.13 -11.68 -5.34
N LEU A 155 -9.86 -12.11 -5.45
CA LEU A 155 -9.50 -13.48 -5.82
C LEU A 155 -9.90 -14.51 -4.76
N LYS A 156 -10.03 -14.11 -3.50
CA LYS A 156 -10.58 -14.95 -2.41
C LYS A 156 -12.12 -14.97 -2.38
N LYS A 157 -12.80 -14.40 -3.37
CA LYS A 157 -14.27 -14.32 -3.47
C LYS A 157 -14.93 -13.57 -2.31
N ARG A 158 -14.17 -12.69 -1.63
CA ARG A 158 -14.66 -11.83 -0.55
C ARG A 158 -15.08 -10.47 -1.09
N TYR A 159 -16.13 -10.44 -1.92
CA TYR A 159 -16.50 -9.27 -2.72
C TYR A 159 -16.84 -8.03 -1.87
N VAL A 160 -17.54 -8.19 -0.74
CA VAL A 160 -17.89 -7.05 0.13
C VAL A 160 -16.64 -6.39 0.72
N THR A 161 -15.71 -7.19 1.27
CA THR A 161 -14.45 -6.66 1.79
C THR A 161 -13.62 -6.03 0.67
N SER A 162 -13.54 -6.68 -0.49
CA SER A 162 -12.84 -6.13 -1.66
C SER A 162 -13.43 -4.78 -2.09
N GLY A 163 -14.75 -4.65 -2.17
CA GLY A 163 -15.44 -3.41 -2.54
C GLY A 163 -15.21 -2.27 -1.55
N ILE A 164 -15.22 -2.54 -0.24
CA ILE A 164 -14.93 -1.52 0.79
C ILE A 164 -13.48 -1.02 0.66
N VAL A 165 -12.51 -1.94 0.54
CA VAL A 165 -11.09 -1.59 0.39
C VAL A 165 -10.85 -0.85 -0.92
N TYR A 166 -11.52 -1.25 -1.99
CA TYR A 166 -11.45 -0.57 -3.29
C TYR A 166 -12.02 0.85 -3.23
N GLY A 167 -13.20 1.03 -2.64
CA GLY A 167 -13.81 2.34 -2.44
C GLY A 167 -12.90 3.27 -1.65
N LEU A 168 -12.27 2.75 -0.59
CA LEU A 168 -11.28 3.51 0.18
C LEU A 168 -10.09 3.95 -0.69
N SER A 169 -9.62 3.09 -1.60
CA SER A 169 -8.52 3.43 -2.52
C SER A 169 -8.89 4.61 -3.44
N VAL A 170 -10.11 4.61 -3.99
CA VAL A 170 -10.63 5.67 -4.87
C VAL A 170 -10.87 6.98 -4.13
N HIS A 171 -11.31 6.91 -2.87
CA HIS A 171 -11.45 8.08 -2.01
C HIS A 171 -10.11 8.68 -1.58
N PHE A 172 -9.06 7.86 -1.52
CA PHE A 172 -7.73 8.34 -1.15
C PHE A 172 -7.10 9.14 -2.29
N LYS A 173 -7.15 8.63 -3.52
CA LYS A 173 -6.91 9.36 -4.78
C LYS A 173 -7.80 8.75 -5.87
N ILE A 174 -8.26 9.56 -6.83
CA ILE A 174 -9.26 9.13 -7.81
C ILE A 174 -8.76 8.07 -8.81
N TYR A 175 -7.45 7.97 -9.06
CA TYR A 175 -6.92 7.15 -10.15
C TYR A 175 -7.26 5.65 -10.11
N PRO A 176 -7.44 4.95 -8.96
CA PRO A 176 -7.84 3.55 -8.95
C PRO A 176 -9.23 3.30 -9.55
N ILE A 177 -10.03 4.34 -9.81
CA ILE A 177 -11.36 4.22 -10.44
C ILE A 177 -11.30 3.50 -11.80
N ILE A 178 -10.15 3.54 -12.48
CA ILE A 178 -9.92 2.83 -13.74
C ILE A 178 -10.08 1.32 -13.60
N TYR A 179 -9.88 0.78 -12.40
CA TYR A 179 -10.02 -0.65 -12.13
C TYR A 179 -11.48 -1.10 -11.95
N SER A 180 -12.44 -0.18 -11.96
CA SER A 180 -13.86 -0.51 -11.76
C SER A 180 -14.38 -1.45 -12.85
N LEU A 181 -14.05 -1.17 -14.11
CA LEU A 181 -14.43 -1.99 -15.26
C LEU A 181 -13.86 -3.42 -15.20
N PRO A 182 -12.54 -3.64 -15.06
CA PRO A 182 -12.01 -5.00 -14.98
C PRO A 182 -12.50 -5.76 -13.74
N ILE A 183 -12.71 -5.09 -12.60
CA ILE A 183 -13.28 -5.72 -11.40
C ILE A 183 -14.73 -6.16 -11.65
N TYR A 184 -15.54 -5.31 -12.28
CA TYR A 184 -16.92 -5.62 -12.64
C TYR A 184 -17.00 -6.85 -13.55
N LEU A 185 -16.24 -6.84 -14.64
CA LEU A 185 -16.19 -7.95 -15.60
C LEU A 185 -15.72 -9.26 -14.95
N PHE A 186 -14.73 -9.19 -14.06
CA PHE A 186 -14.25 -10.36 -13.33
C PHE A 186 -15.34 -11.00 -12.46
N ILE A 187 -16.10 -10.18 -11.74
CA ILE A 187 -17.17 -10.67 -10.86
C ILE A 187 -18.30 -11.31 -11.68
N ASP A 188 -18.64 -10.72 -12.83
CA ASP A 188 -19.69 -11.24 -13.71
C ASP A 188 -19.32 -12.62 -14.28
N CYS A 189 -18.09 -12.78 -14.80
CA CYS A 189 -17.59 -14.06 -15.28
C CYS A 189 -17.56 -15.14 -14.19
N ASP A 190 -17.16 -14.80 -12.95
CA ASP A 190 -17.15 -15.77 -11.84
C ASP A 190 -18.58 -16.19 -11.45
N ARG A 191 -19.55 -15.26 -11.53
CA ARG A 191 -20.97 -15.55 -11.29
C ARG A 191 -21.54 -16.47 -12.36
N GLU A 192 -21.23 -16.23 -13.63
CA GLU A 192 -21.62 -17.11 -14.73
C GLU A 192 -21.05 -18.53 -14.55
N ALA A 193 -19.77 -18.64 -14.20
CA ALA A 193 -19.12 -19.93 -13.96
C ALA A 193 -19.79 -20.72 -12.83
N ILE A 194 -20.11 -20.06 -11.71
CA ILE A 194 -20.84 -20.67 -10.58
C ILE A 194 -22.24 -21.13 -11.00
N THR A 195 -22.94 -20.31 -11.80
CA THR A 195 -24.31 -20.61 -12.26
C THR A 195 -24.32 -21.81 -13.20
N ARG A 196 -23.37 -21.88 -14.16
CA ARG A 196 -23.19 -23.03 -15.06
C ARG A 196 -22.85 -24.31 -14.29
N SER A 197 -22.00 -24.23 -13.26
CA SER A 197 -21.68 -25.39 -12.41
C SER A 197 -22.87 -25.95 -11.64
N LYS A 198 -23.87 -25.13 -11.31
CA LYS A 198 -25.07 -25.55 -10.58
C LYS A 198 -26.18 -26.10 -11.49
N ASN A 199 -26.21 -25.72 -12.76
CA ASN A 199 -27.17 -26.20 -13.76
C ASN A 199 -26.45 -26.88 -14.94
N PRO A 200 -25.94 -28.11 -14.78
CA PRO A 200 -25.28 -28.84 -15.88
C PRO A 200 -26.21 -29.17 -17.06
N ALA A 201 -27.53 -29.07 -16.89
CA ALA A 201 -28.51 -29.33 -17.93
C ALA A 201 -28.51 -28.30 -19.08
N SER A 202 -27.90 -27.12 -18.91
CA SER A 202 -27.80 -26.11 -19.98
C SER A 202 -26.63 -26.36 -20.95
N ILE A 203 -25.92 -27.48 -20.83
CA ILE A 203 -24.77 -27.84 -21.68
C ILE A 203 -25.22 -28.68 -22.90
N LEU A 204 -26.47 -29.16 -22.91
CA LEU A 204 -26.99 -30.10 -23.92
C LEU A 204 -28.07 -29.50 -24.86
N GLN A 205 -28.18 -28.18 -24.95
CA GLN A 205 -28.98 -27.47 -25.97
C GLN A 205 -28.09 -26.50 -26.73
#